data_AF-A0A959Z4X3-F1
#
_entry.id   AF-A0A959Z4X3-F1
#
_cell.length_a   1.000
_cell.length_b   1.000
_cell.length_c   1.000
_cell.angle_alpha   90.00
_cell.angle_beta   90.00
_cell.angle_gamma   90.00
#
_symmetry.space_group_name_H-M   'P 1'
#
loop_
_entity.id
_entity.type
_entity.pdbx_description
1 polymer ?
#
loop_
_entity_poly.entity_id
_entity_poly.type
_entity_poly.pdbx_seq_one_letter_code
_entity_poly.pdbx_strand_id
1 'polypeptide(L)' 'MANLFKYLGIVAGLLGILFILCGIIGFYTGEFLHVRNFTWFFWAANSFIMLGIFGLVGYIALREK' A
#
# COMPACT_ATOMS: atom_id res chain seq x y z
N MET A 1 -11.40 -10.13 16.62
CA MET A 1 -10.51 -9.03 16.17
C MET A 1 -9.46 -9.48 15.15
N ALA A 2 -8.86 -10.68 15.26
CA ALA A 2 -7.82 -11.15 14.32
C ALA A 2 -8.21 -11.04 12.83
N ASN A 3 -9.41 -11.52 12.45
CA ASN A 3 -9.86 -11.44 11.04
C ASN A 3 -9.96 -9.99 10.51
N LEU A 4 -10.27 -9.02 11.38
CA LEU A 4 -10.34 -7.61 10.98
C LEU A 4 -8.94 -7.08 10.61
N PHE A 5 -7.91 -7.41 11.40
CA PHE A 5 -6.51 -7.10 11.08
C PHE A 5 -6.04 -7.78 9.79
N LYS A 6 -6.45 -9.03 9.55
CA LYS A 6 -6.17 -9.74 8.30
C LYS A 6 -6.72 -8.99 7.09
N TYR A 7 -8.02 -8.66 7.10
CA TYR A 7 -8.64 -7.97 5.97
C TYR A 7 -8.06 -6.57 5.77
N LEU A 8 -7.83 -5.83 6.85
CA LEU A 8 -7.24 -4.50 6.80
C LEU A 8 -5.81 -4.53 6.24
N GLY A 9 -5.01 -5.52 6.65
CA GLY A 9 -3.67 -5.75 6.12
C GLY A 9 -3.66 -6.06 4.63
N ILE A 10 -4.53 -6.97 4.18
CA ILE A 10 -4.66 -7.34 2.76
C ILE A 10 -5.12 -6.16 1.91
N VAL A 11 -6.15 -5.43 2.34
CA VAL A 11 -6.70 -4.28 1.61
C VAL A 11 -5.68 -3.16 1.50
N ALA A 12 -4.98 -2.84 2.60
CA ALA A 12 -3.92 -1.82 2.58
C ALA A 12 -2.75 -2.23 1.66
N GLY A 13 -2.34 -3.50 1.68
CA GLY A 13 -1.32 -4.01 0.76
C GLY A 13 -1.74 -3.89 -0.71
N LEU A 14 -2.98 -4.27 -1.05
CA LEU A 14 -3.52 -4.13 -2.41
C LEU A 14 -3.57 -2.68 -2.88
N LEU A 15 -4.00 -1.76 -2.02
CA LEU A 15 -3.98 -0.33 -2.32
C LEU A 15 -2.55 0.18 -2.58
N GLY A 16 -1.59 -0.23 -1.76
CA GLY A 16 -0.18 0.13 -1.96
C GLY A 16 0.36 -0.30 -3.32
N ILE A 17 0.07 -1.54 -3.74
CA ILE A 17 0.45 -2.04 -5.07
C ILE A 17 -0.24 -1.24 -6.17
N LEU A 18 -1.52 -0.89 -6.00
CA LEU A 18 -2.27 -0.08 -6.96
C LEU A 18 -1.62 1.30 -7.16
N PHE A 19 -1.20 1.97 -6.08
CA PHE A 19 -0.51 3.25 -6.15
C PHE A 19 0.83 3.16 -6.90
N ILE A 20 1.58 2.06 -6.74
CA ILE A 20 2.81 1.82 -7.52
C ILE A 20 2.47 1.68 -9.00
N LEU A 21 1.47 0.87 -9.35
CA LEU A 21 1.04 0.67 -10.73
C LEU A 21 0.57 1.98 -11.36
N CYS A 22 -0.25 2.77 -10.66
CA CYS A 22 -0.65 4.10 -11.12
C CYS A 22 0.56 5.01 -11.34
N GLY A 23 1.51 5.04 -10.41
CA GLY A 23 2.75 5.83 -10.55
C GLY A 23 3.57 5.43 -11.78
N ILE A 24 3.70 4.12 -12.05
CA ILE A 24 4.38 3.58 -13.23
C ILE A 24 3.62 3.97 -14.51
N ILE A 25 2.31 3.73 -14.57
CA ILE A 25 1.49 4.05 -15.76
C ILE A 25 1.55 5.54 -16.07
N GLY A 26 1.40 6.40 -15.06
CA GLY A 26 1.45 7.86 -15.25
C GLY A 26 2.85 8.38 -15.62
N PHE A 27 3.91 7.66 -15.25
CA PHE A 27 5.26 7.94 -15.76
C PHE A 27 5.38 7.61 -17.26
N TYR A 28 4.91 6.43 -17.68
CA TYR A 28 4.97 6.01 -19.09
C TYR A 28 4.05 6.81 -20.02
N THR A 29 2.90 7.27 -19.53
CA THR A 29 1.93 8.09 -20.31
C THR A 29 2.29 9.57 -20.33
N GLY A 30 3.26 10.00 -19.53
CA GLY A 30 3.63 11.41 -19.39
C GLY A 30 2.68 12.24 -18.53
N GLU A 31 1.62 11.65 -17.96
CA GLU A 31 0.69 12.37 -17.06
C GLU A 31 1.39 12.85 -15.77
N PHE A 32 2.51 12.23 -15.39
CA PHE A 32 3.36 12.65 -14.27
C PHE A 32 4.70 13.27 -14.70
N LEU A 33 4.71 14.07 -15.78
CA LEU A 33 5.86 14.88 -16.23
C LEU A 33 6.57 15.64 -15.08
N HIS A 34 5.84 15.98 -14.02
CA HIS A 34 6.43 16.50 -12.79
C HIS A 34 6.88 15.37 -11.85
N VAL A 35 8.20 15.31 -11.60
CA VAL A 35 8.86 14.44 -10.59
C VAL A 35 8.13 14.47 -9.24
N ARG A 36 7.57 15.63 -8.85
CA ARG A 36 6.79 15.78 -7.62
C ARG A 36 5.54 14.89 -7.60
N ASN A 37 4.80 14.78 -8.70
CA ASN A 37 3.61 13.95 -8.72
C ASN A 37 4.00 12.48 -8.62
N PHE A 38 4.99 12.04 -9.38
CA PHE A 38 5.52 10.67 -9.32
C PHE A 38 5.99 10.28 -7.91
N THR A 39 6.75 11.15 -7.23
CA THR A 39 7.20 10.87 -5.85
C THR A 39 6.03 10.80 -4.87
N TRP A 40 4.98 11.60 -5.03
CA TRP A 40 3.80 11.52 -4.16
C TRP A 40 3.08 10.19 -4.26
N PHE A 41 2.92 9.62 -5.47
CA PHE A 41 2.35 8.28 -5.65
C PHE A 41 3.19 7.20 -4.97
N PHE A 42 4.52 7.31 -5.06
CA PHE A 42 5.43 6.37 -4.41
C PHE A 42 5.39 6.47 -2.88
N TRP A 43 5.29 7.69 -2.33
CA TRP A 43 5.17 7.91 -0.90
C TRP A 43 3.83 7.38 -0.36
N ALA A 44 2.74 7.63 -1.08
CA ALA A 44 1.43 7.07 -0.74
C ALA A 44 1.47 5.53 -0.74
N ALA A 45 2.03 4.93 -1.79
CA ALA A 45 2.21 3.48 -1.87
C ALA A 45 2.95 2.92 -0.66
N ASN A 46 4.07 3.56 -0.28
CA ASN A 46 4.88 3.13 0.85
C ASN A 46 4.10 3.15 2.17
N SER A 47 3.30 4.20 2.44
CA SER A 47 2.45 4.26 3.62
C SER A 47 1.41 3.13 3.67
N PHE A 48 0.77 2.83 2.54
CA PHE A 48 -0.22 1.75 2.45
C PHE A 48 0.41 0.35 2.61
N ILE A 49 1.59 0.13 2.02
CA ILE A 49 2.34 -1.13 2.18
C ILE A 49 2.73 -1.34 3.64
N MET A 50 3.28 -0.31 4.30
CA MET A 50 3.61 -0.37 5.73
C MET A 50 2.39 -0.72 6.58
N LEU A 51 1.26 -0.06 6.33
CA LEU A 51 0.00 -0.32 7.04
C LEU A 51 -0.52 -1.74 6.78
N GLY A 52 -0.33 -2.25 5.56
CA GLY A 52 -0.60 -3.64 5.18
C GLY A 52 0.23 -4.65 5.97
N ILE A 53 1.55 -4.42 6.06
CA ILE A 53 2.48 -5.26 6.82
C ILE A 53 2.11 -5.24 8.30
N PHE A 54 1.85 -4.07 8.89
CA PHE A 54 1.40 -3.96 10.27
C PHE A 54 0.10 -4.73 10.53
N GLY A 55 -0.87 -4.65 9.62
CA GLY A 55 -2.11 -5.41 9.72
C GLY A 55 -1.89 -6.93 9.72
N LEU A 56 -1.03 -7.43 8.83
CA LEU A 56 -0.70 -8.85 8.73
C LEU A 56 0.09 -9.36 9.94
N VAL A 57 1.07 -8.57 10.41
CA VAL A 57 1.83 -8.88 11.63
C VAL A 57 0.91 -8.90 12.85
N GLY A 58 0.00 -7.93 12.97
CA GLY A 58 -1.01 -7.89 14.02
C GLY A 58 -1.95 -9.10 13.98
N TYR A 59 -2.34 -9.56 12.79
CA TYR A 59 -3.12 -10.79 12.64
C TYR A 59 -2.36 -12.02 13.15
N ILE A 60 -1.09 -12.17 12.80
CA ILE A 60 -0.25 -13.29 13.25
C ILE A 60 -0.13 -13.25 14.79
N ALA A 61 0.20 -12.10 15.36
CA ALA A 61 0.34 -11.93 16.81
C ALA A 61 -0.98 -12.18 17.58
N LEU A 62 -2.14 -11.85 16.99
CA LEU A 62 -3.44 -12.11 17.59
C LEU A 62 -3.94 -13.54 17.39
N ARG A 63 -3.36 -14.29 16.46
CA ARG A 63 -3.70 -15.71 16.22
C ARG A 63 -3.02 -16.63 17.22
N GLU A 64 -1.88 -16.22 17.79
CA GLU A 64 -1.14 -16.99 18.80
C GLU A 64 -1.68 -16.83 20.23
N LYS A 65 -2.66 -15.94 20.45
CA LYS A 65 -3.40 -15.79 21.71
C LYS A 65 -4.73 -16.51 21.66
#